data_AF-A0A810Q1G5-F1
#
_entry.id   AF-A0A810Q1G5-F1
#
_cell.length_a   1.000
_cell.length_b   1.000
_cell.length_c   1.000
_cell.angle_alpha   90.00
_cell.angle_beta   90.00
_cell.angle_gamma   90.00
#
_symmetry.space_group_name_H-M   'P 1'
#
loop_
_entity.id
_entity.type
_entity.pdbx_description
1 polymer ?
#
loop_
_entity_poly.entity_id
_entity_poly.type
_entity_poly.pdbx_seq_one_letter_code
_entity_poly.pdbx_strand_id
1 'polypeptide(L)'
;MAKVLHLSRNTAAKHMRLLEEHGLIITEWTQIQMKNGIRKNGNLRCTIVPMHEVLEQCCQRQMTELERQRVQQKLSVQSAETTYPPL
;
A
#
# COMPACT_ATOMS: atom_id res chain seq x y z
N MET A 1 3.38 20.79 5.53
CA MET A 1 4.09 19.85 4.64
C MET A 1 4.77 20.55 3.48
N ALA A 2 4.08 20.91 2.39
CA ALA A 2 4.71 21.42 1.16
C ALA A 2 5.66 22.62 1.35
N LYS A 3 5.25 23.62 2.17
CA LYS A 3 6.09 24.80 2.49
C LYS A 3 7.37 24.44 3.24
N VAL A 4 7.31 23.47 4.15
CA VAL A 4 8.46 23.04 4.97
C VAL A 4 9.45 22.24 4.13
N LEU A 5 8.95 21.50 3.15
CA LEU A 5 9.77 20.68 2.25
C LEU A 5 10.25 21.44 1.01
N HIS A 6 9.95 22.75 0.90
CA HIS A 6 10.21 23.55 -0.31
C HIS A 6 9.67 22.91 -1.61
N LEU A 7 8.57 22.15 -1.49
CA LEU A 7 7.92 21.47 -2.60
C LEU A 7 6.69 22.24 -3.06
N SER A 8 6.36 22.13 -4.34
CA SER A 8 5.03 22.52 -4.82
C SER A 8 3.96 21.69 -4.10
N ARG A 9 2.75 22.23 -3.96
CA ARG A 9 1.62 21.50 -3.36
C ARG A 9 1.34 20.19 -4.09
N ASN A 10 1.41 20.21 -5.42
CA ASN A 10 1.17 19.03 -6.26
C ASN A 10 2.25 17.96 -6.04
N THR A 11 3.51 18.38 -5.96
CA THR A 11 4.62 17.46 -5.68
C THR A 11 4.45 16.82 -4.30
N ALA A 12 4.14 17.61 -3.27
CA ALA A 12 3.90 17.08 -1.94
C ALA A 12 2.72 16.09 -1.90
N ALA A 13 1.61 16.41 -2.59
CA ALA A 13 0.45 15.52 -2.66
C ALA A 13 0.78 14.18 -3.35
N LYS A 14 1.54 14.21 -4.46
CA LYS A 14 2.01 12.99 -5.13
C LYS A 14 2.87 12.12 -4.21
N HIS A 15 3.78 12.73 -3.45
CA HIS A 15 4.64 11.99 -2.52
C HIS A 15 3.83 11.37 -1.40
N MET A 16 2.89 12.10 -0.79
CA MET A 16 2.02 11.53 0.26
C MET A 16 1.21 10.35 -0.27
N ARG A 17 0.64 10.48 -1.46
CA ARG A 17 -0.11 9.39 -2.09
C ARG A 17 0.75 8.15 -2.31
N LEU A 18 1.97 8.31 -2.84
CA LEU A 18 2.90 7.20 -3.03
C LEU A 18 3.28 6.55 -1.70
N LEU A 19 3.58 7.34 -0.67
CA LEU A 19 3.89 6.81 0.66
C LEU A 19 2.73 6.01 1.26
N GLU A 20 1.49 6.46 1.06
CA GLU A 20 0.29 5.75 1.51
C GLU A 20 0.05 4.47 0.70
N GLU A 21 0.17 4.52 -0.63
CA GLU A 21 0.04 3.36 -1.52
C GLU A 21 1.07 2.26 -1.19
N HIS A 22 2.27 2.65 -0.76
CA HIS A 22 3.31 1.71 -0.33
C HIS A 22 3.15 1.26 1.13
N GLY A 23 2.17 1.79 1.88
CA GLY A 23 1.95 1.44 3.29
C GLY A 23 2.97 2.03 4.25
N LEU A 24 3.69 3.09 3.86
CA LEU A 24 4.69 3.76 4.69
C LEU A 24 4.07 4.80 5.62
N ILE A 25 2.91 5.35 5.22
CA ILE A 25 2.13 6.25 6.05
C ILE A 25 0.65 5.87 6.01
N ILE A 26 -0.07 6.28 7.04
CA ILE A 26 -1.54 6.26 7.10
C ILE A 26 -2.00 7.70 7.08
N THR A 27 -2.96 8.04 6.22
CA THR A 27 -3.57 9.37 6.19
C THR A 27 -5.01 9.34 6.70
N GLU A 28 -5.36 10.35 7.49
CA GLU A 28 -6.68 10.47 8.11
C GLU A 28 -7.19 11.91 7.99
N TRP A 29 -8.41 12.07 7.50
CA TRP A 29 -9.06 13.38 7.45
C TRP A 29 -9.50 13.79 8.86
N THR A 30 -8.98 14.90 9.36
CA THR A 30 -9.48 15.46 10.62
C THR A 30 -10.60 16.46 10.37
N GLN A 31 -11.42 16.72 11.39
CA GLN A 31 -12.40 17.78 11.40
C GLN A 31 -12.15 18.68 12.61
N ILE A 32 -12.35 19.98 12.42
CA ILE A 32 -12.19 20.97 13.48
C ILE A 32 -13.57 21.53 13.80
N GLN A 33 -13.95 21.49 15.07
CA GLN A 33 -15.14 22.19 15.58
C GLN A 33 -14.72 23.58 16.04
N MET A 34 -15.28 24.62 15.42
CA MET A 34 -14.99 26.00 15.81
C MET A 34 -15.83 26.43 17.02
N LYS A 35 -15.39 27.48 17.71
CA LYS A 35 -16.09 28.03 18.90
C LYS A 35 -17.55 28.43 18.65
N ASN A 36 -17.89 28.73 17.39
CA ASN A 36 -19.26 29.05 16.95
C ASN A 36 -20.09 27.81 16.55
N GLY A 37 -19.60 26.59 16.83
CA GLY A 37 -20.30 25.33 16.56
C GLY A 37 -20.16 24.79 15.13
N ILE A 38 -19.60 25.56 14.20
CA ILE A 38 -19.45 25.13 12.80
C ILE A 38 -18.32 24.11 12.66
N ARG A 39 -18.61 22.97 12.02
CA ARG A 39 -17.59 21.97 11.62
C ARG A 39 -16.90 22.41 10.34
N LYS A 40 -15.58 22.40 10.34
CA LYS A 40 -14.75 22.60 9.14
C LYS A 40 -13.89 21.37 8.87
N ASN A 41 -13.58 21.16 7.59
CA ASN A 41 -12.56 20.22 7.19
C ASN A 41 -11.24 20.62 7.86
N GLY A 42 -10.72 19.73 8.69
CA GLY A 42 -9.45 19.90 9.36
C GLY A 42 -8.28 19.62 8.43
N ASN A 43 -7.12 19.46 9.03
CA ASN A 43 -5.92 19.10 8.29
C ASN A 43 -5.89 17.59 8.01
N LEU A 44 -5.10 17.19 7.03
CA LEU A 44 -4.73 15.78 6.86
C LEU A 44 -3.76 15.40 7.99
N ARG A 45 -4.13 14.42 8.81
CA ARG A 45 -3.22 13.80 9.78
C ARG A 45 -2.48 12.68 9.06
N CYS A 46 -1.16 12.68 9.13
CA CYS A 46 -0.32 11.64 8.56
C CYS A 46 0.45 10.96 9.70
N THR A 47 0.38 9.64 9.75
CA THR A 47 1.09 8.81 10.72
C THR A 47 2.10 7.95 9.98
N ILE A 48 3.36 7.95 10.42
CA ILE A 48 4.39 7.06 9.85
C ILE A 48 4.15 5.65 10.39
N VAL A 49 4.11 4.66 9.51
CA VAL A 49 4.00 3.25 9.90
C VAL A 49 5.36 2.80 10.44
N PRO A 50 5.42 2.13 11.61
CA PRO A 50 6.67 1.60 12.13
C PRO A 50 7.37 0.66 11.15
N MET A 51 8.69 0.79 11.00
CA MET A 51 9.46 0.05 10.00
C MET A 51 9.32 -1.48 10.13
N HIS A 52 9.14 -2.02 11.34
CA HIS A 52 8.97 -3.45 11.53
C HIS A 52 7.67 -3.97 10.91
N GLU A 53 6.56 -3.22 11.02
CA GLU A 53 5.28 -3.56 10.39
C GLU A 53 5.39 -3.48 8.86
N VAL A 54 6.09 -2.47 8.33
CA VAL A 54 6.34 -2.34 6.89
C VAL A 54 7.10 -3.55 6.36
N LEU A 55 8.14 -3.97 7.08
CA LEU A 55 8.96 -5.13 6.71
C LEU A 55 8.15 -6.42 6.77
N GLU A 56 7.37 -6.62 7.82
CA GLU A 56 6.49 -7.79 7.95
C GLU A 56 5.50 -7.90 6.79
N GLN A 57 4.83 -6.80 6.44
CA GLN A 57 3.93 -6.75 5.29
C GLN A 57 4.65 -7.06 3.97
N CYS A 58 5.86 -6.54 3.79
CA CYS A 58 6.66 -6.79 2.60
C CYS A 58 7.04 -8.28 2.49
N CYS A 59 7.55 -8.86 3.57
CA CYS A 59 7.88 -10.28 3.64
C CYS A 59 6.66 -11.16 3.36
N GLN A 60 5.51 -10.83 3.95
CA GLN A 60 4.26 -11.57 3.73
C GLN A 60 3.84 -11.54 2.25
N ARG A 61 3.90 -10.37 1.60
CA ARG A 61 3.57 -10.24 0.17
C ARG A 61 4.50 -11.07 -0.71
N GLN A 62 5.81 -11.05 -0.43
CA GLN A 62 6.79 -11.85 -1.16
C GLN A 62 6.53 -13.35 -1.00
N MET A 63 6.22 -13.81 0.21
CA MET A 63 5.91 -15.21 0.48
C MET A 63 4.66 -15.67 -0.28
N THR A 64 3.58 -14.89 -0.23
CA THR A 64 2.34 -15.18 -0.97
C THR A 64 2.57 -15.26 -2.49
N GLU A 65 3.39 -14.36 -3.03
CA GLU A 65 3.70 -14.37 -4.47
C GLU A 65 4.53 -15.58 -4.87
N LEU A 66 5.51 -15.98 -4.06
CA LEU A 66 6.29 -17.20 -4.28
C LEU A 66 5.41 -18.46 -4.21
N GLU A 67 4.49 -18.51 -3.26
CA GLU A 67 3.52 -19.61 -3.15
C GLU A 67 2.61 -19.67 -4.38
N ARG A 68 2.11 -18.52 -4.84
CA ARG A 68 1.30 -18.41 -6.06
C ARG A 68 2.05 -18.95 -7.28
N GLN A 69 3.31 -18.55 -7.45
CA GLN A 69 4.16 -19.03 -8.54
C GLN A 69 4.40 -20.54 -8.45
N ARG A 70 4.67 -21.06 -7.25
CA ARG A 70 4.86 -22.50 -7.03
C ARG A 70 3.61 -23.30 -7.38
N VAL A 71 2.42 -22.81 -6.99
CA VAL A 71 1.15 -23.44 -7.35
C VAL A 71 0.94 -23.42 -8.87
N GLN A 72 1.19 -22.30 -9.53
CA GLN A 72 1.07 -22.20 -10.99
C GLN A 72 2.00 -23.17 -11.72
N GLN A 73 3.26 -23.30 -11.30
CA GLN A 73 4.21 -24.25 -11.88
C GLN A 73 3.76 -25.70 -11.74
N LYS A 74 3.24 -26.08 -10.56
CA LYS A 74 2.71 -27.44 -10.34
C LYS A 74 1.53 -27.74 -11.26
N LEU A 75 0.62 -26.79 -11.43
CA LEU A 75 -0.54 -26.94 -12.31
C LEU A 75 -0.13 -27.03 -13.78
N SER A 76 0.85 -26.23 -14.23
CA SER A 76 1.32 -26.29 -15.63
C SER A 76 2.01 -27.62 -15.94
N VAL A 77 2.81 -28.16 -15.01
CA VAL A 77 3.46 -29.47 -15.19
C VAL A 77 2.43 -30.60 -15.27
N GLN A 78 1.44 -30.61 -14.38
CA GLN A 78 0.37 -31.62 -14.41
C GLN A 78 -0.46 -31.55 -15.70
N SER A 79 -0.74 -30.35 -16.22
CA SER A 79 -1.48 -30.20 -17.48
C SER A 79 -0.70 -30.68 -18.71
N ALA A 80 0.63 -30.57 -18.69
CA ALA A 80 1.50 -31.05 -19.75
C ALA A 80 1.57 -32.60 -19.78
N GLU A 81 1.57 -33.25 -18.62
CA GLU A 81 1.61 -34.72 -18.51
C GLU A 81 0.30 -35.38 -18.99
N THR A 82 -0.86 -34.73 -18.84
CA THR A 82 -2.16 -35.26 -19.30
C THR A 82 -2.42 -35.10 -20.80
N THR A 83 -1.51 -34.48 -21.57
CA THR A 83 -1.71 -34.18 -23.00
C THR A 83 -1.11 -35.24 -23.95
N TYR A 84 -0.56 -36.35 -23.44
CA TYR A 84 -0.15 -37.49 -24.26
C TYR A 84 -1.24 -38.59 -24.23
N PRO A 85 -1.83 -38.98 -25.38
CA PRO A 85 -2.76 -40.10 -25.40
C PRO A 85 -1.97 -41.41 -25.21
N PRO A 86 -2.53 -42.41 -24.51
CA PRO A 86 -1.92 -43.74 -24.47
C PRO A 86 -1.97 -44.35 -25.88
N LEU A 87 -0.82 -44.89 -26.31
CA LEU A 87 -0.63 -45.64 -27.57
C LEU A 87 -1.49 -46.92 -27.60
#